data_AF-A0A968X1K5-F1
#
_entry.id   AF-A0A968X1K5-F1
#
_cell.length_a   1.000
_cell.length_b   1.000
_cell.length_c   1.000
_cell.angle_alpha   90.00
_cell.angle_beta   90.00
_cell.angle_gamma   90.00
#
_symmetry.space_group_name_H-M   'P 1'
#
loop_
_entity.id
_entity.type
_entity.pdbx_description
1 polymer ?
#
loop_
_entity_poly.entity_id
_entity_poly.type
_entity_poly.pdbx_seq_one_letter_code
_entity_poly.pdbx_strand_id
1 'polypeptide(L)'
;MTTFNGLNLNLGNLSRLSHAQTRSISAENFNGEKGAGGMATEGTGAKHAEGLGQGWKISPSVSIPAHSTFTVADISGSGAIQQIWMTCFPGNWRRAILRMFWDDEATPSVEVPVGDFFCNGWCARSNVSSLAVCVNPAGGFNCYWEMPFRKAARITLENMGDEPMTLYYQINYTLTDVPE
;
A
#
# COMPACT_ATOMS: atom_id res chain seq x y z
N MET A 1 -21.10 -26.89 -3.83
CA MET A 1 -21.05 -25.42 -4.03
C MET A 1 -19.63 -24.97 -3.84
N THR A 2 -19.05 -24.24 -4.78
CA THR A 2 -17.74 -23.60 -4.58
C THR A 2 -17.88 -22.53 -3.51
N THR A 3 -17.15 -22.69 -2.41
CA THR A 3 -17.08 -21.68 -1.34
C THR A 3 -16.51 -20.39 -1.92
N PHE A 4 -17.00 -19.24 -1.45
CA PHE A 4 -16.47 -17.94 -1.87
C PHE A 4 -14.99 -17.83 -1.47
N ASN A 5 -14.12 -17.43 -2.39
CA ASN A 5 -12.68 -17.35 -2.16
C ASN A 5 -12.21 -16.00 -1.61
N GLY A 6 -13.10 -15.02 -1.43
CA GLY A 6 -12.76 -13.70 -0.88
C GLY A 6 -12.27 -12.67 -1.91
N LEU A 7 -12.30 -12.99 -3.20
CA LEU A 7 -11.98 -12.08 -4.31
C LEU A 7 -13.25 -11.52 -4.97
N ASN A 8 -13.12 -10.54 -5.86
CA ASN A 8 -14.24 -9.89 -6.54
C ASN A 8 -15.28 -9.30 -5.58
N LEU A 9 -14.82 -8.72 -4.46
CA LEU A 9 -15.69 -8.13 -3.44
C LEU A 9 -16.55 -7.01 -4.03
N ASN A 10 -17.86 -7.10 -3.83
CA ASN A 10 -18.84 -6.10 -4.26
C ASN A 10 -20.11 -6.17 -3.39
N LEU A 11 -21.01 -5.21 -3.55
CA LEU A 11 -22.23 -5.11 -2.74
C LEU A 11 -23.09 -6.39 -2.76
N GLY A 12 -23.06 -7.16 -3.86
CA GLY A 12 -23.82 -8.40 -4.01
C GLY A 12 -23.25 -9.60 -3.25
N ASN A 13 -22.01 -9.53 -2.75
CA ASN A 13 -21.36 -10.65 -2.06
C ASN A 13 -20.78 -10.31 -0.67
N LEU A 14 -21.07 -9.13 -0.12
CA LEU A 14 -20.58 -8.68 1.19
C LEU A 14 -20.86 -9.66 2.34
N SER A 15 -21.99 -10.36 2.31
CA SER A 15 -22.40 -11.29 3.37
C SER A 15 -21.77 -12.68 3.25
N ARG A 16 -21.03 -12.96 2.17
CA ARG A 16 -20.43 -14.28 1.93
C ARG A 16 -19.19 -14.47 2.81
N LEU A 17 -19.14 -15.60 3.50
CA LEU A 17 -17.96 -16.03 4.23
C LEU A 17 -16.94 -16.66 3.27
N SER A 18 -15.65 -16.42 3.55
CA SER A 18 -14.53 -17.04 2.83
C SER A 18 -13.48 -17.52 3.83
N HIS A 19 -12.57 -18.38 3.36
CA HIS A 19 -11.37 -18.78 4.11
C HIS A 19 -10.16 -17.89 3.79
N ALA A 20 -10.36 -16.80 3.05
CA ALA A 20 -9.29 -15.87 2.68
C ALA A 20 -8.70 -15.22 3.93
N GLN A 21 -7.39 -14.98 3.91
CA GLN A 21 -6.67 -14.42 5.03
C GLN A 21 -6.27 -12.98 4.72
N THR A 22 -6.92 -12.02 5.37
CA THR A 22 -6.59 -10.60 5.20
C THR A 22 -5.32 -10.22 5.94
N ARG A 23 -4.57 -9.27 5.36
CA ARG A 23 -3.30 -8.77 5.85
C ARG A 23 -3.17 -7.28 5.51
N SER A 24 -2.33 -6.57 6.25
CA SER A 24 -2.11 -5.13 6.06
C SER A 24 -0.64 -4.80 6.31
N ILE A 25 0.07 -4.40 5.25
CA ILE A 25 1.44 -3.91 5.35
C ILE A 25 1.42 -2.39 5.55
N SER A 26 2.24 -1.88 6.47
CA SER A 26 2.42 -0.43 6.71
C SER A 26 3.76 -0.16 7.39
N ALA A 27 4.07 1.10 7.67
CA ALA A 27 5.26 1.50 8.44
C ALA A 27 5.29 0.97 9.91
N GLU A 28 4.18 0.40 10.39
CA GLU A 28 4.05 -0.27 11.69
C GLU A 28 4.12 -1.79 11.61
N ASN A 29 4.07 -2.36 10.40
CA ASN A 29 4.05 -3.79 10.15
C ASN A 29 4.53 -4.07 8.72
N PHE A 30 5.85 -4.08 8.53
CA PHE A 30 6.47 -4.18 7.20
C PHE A 30 6.20 -5.49 6.47
N ASN A 31 5.91 -6.56 7.21
CA ASN A 31 5.62 -7.90 6.66
C ASN A 31 4.11 -8.21 6.62
N GLY A 32 3.29 -7.35 7.22
CA GLY A 32 1.84 -7.54 7.31
C GLY A 32 1.40 -8.68 8.23
N GLU A 33 2.28 -9.19 9.09
CA GLU A 33 2.04 -10.36 9.93
C GLU A 33 0.87 -10.16 10.91
N LYS A 34 0.20 -11.26 11.25
CA LYS A 34 -0.95 -11.26 12.17
C LYS A 34 -0.49 -10.80 13.56
N GLY A 35 -1.08 -9.73 14.07
CA GLY A 35 -0.80 -9.22 15.42
C GLY A 35 0.48 -8.41 15.56
N ALA A 36 1.17 -8.10 14.45
CA ALA A 36 2.44 -7.37 14.46
C ALA A 36 2.30 -5.84 14.32
N GLY A 37 1.09 -5.31 14.17
CA GLY A 37 0.87 -3.86 14.09
C GLY A 37 0.99 -3.17 15.45
N GLY A 38 1.56 -1.95 15.48
CA GLY A 38 1.73 -1.15 16.69
C GLY A 38 2.83 -1.66 17.63
N MET A 39 3.73 -2.50 17.11
CA MET A 39 4.83 -3.08 17.89
C MET A 39 6.11 -2.23 17.86
N ALA A 40 6.16 -1.17 17.04
CA ALA A 40 7.32 -0.29 16.94
C ALA A 40 7.61 0.40 18.29
N THR A 41 8.89 0.52 18.64
CA THR A 41 9.38 1.28 19.81
C THR A 41 10.13 2.55 19.41
N GLU A 42 10.48 2.68 18.13
CA GLU A 42 11.12 3.82 17.51
C GLU A 42 10.42 4.13 16.18
N GLY A 43 10.53 5.37 15.71
CA GLY A 43 9.92 5.77 14.43
C GLY A 43 9.59 7.25 14.36
N THR A 44 9.04 7.64 13.21
CA THR A 44 8.72 9.03 12.86
C THR A 44 7.70 9.70 13.79
N GLY A 45 6.94 8.93 14.56
CA GLY A 45 5.95 9.38 15.54
C GLY A 45 6.40 9.27 17.00
N ALA A 46 7.58 8.73 17.30
CA ALA A 46 8.00 8.34 18.65
C ALA A 46 7.87 9.48 19.69
N LYS A 47 8.31 10.70 19.33
CA LYS A 47 8.19 11.88 20.21
C LYS A 47 6.74 12.19 20.59
N HIS A 48 5.78 11.93 19.71
CA HIS A 48 4.37 12.22 19.94
C HIS A 48 3.65 11.10 20.71
N ALA A 49 4.23 9.90 20.73
CA ALA A 49 3.73 8.74 21.46
C ALA A 49 4.51 8.49 22.77
N GLU A 50 5.34 9.44 23.18
CA GLU A 50 6.17 9.33 24.38
C GLU A 50 5.30 9.07 25.62
N GLY A 51 5.68 8.04 26.41
CA GLY A 51 4.98 7.66 27.63
C GLY A 51 3.68 6.87 27.43
N LEU A 52 3.23 6.61 26.20
CA LEU A 52 1.99 5.85 25.95
C LEU A 52 2.16 4.32 26.01
N GLY A 53 3.38 3.82 25.85
CA GLY A 53 3.71 2.39 25.81
C GLY A 53 3.56 1.74 24.43
N GLN A 54 3.89 0.45 24.33
CA GLN A 54 3.76 -0.33 23.09
C GLN A 54 2.29 -0.62 22.78
N GLY A 55 1.94 -0.66 21.49
CA GLY A 55 0.56 -0.77 20.99
C GLY A 55 0.00 0.53 20.39
N TRP A 56 0.69 1.65 20.60
CA TRP A 56 0.40 2.93 19.94
C TRP A 56 1.18 3.10 18.64
N LYS A 57 0.74 4.04 17.78
CA LYS A 57 1.33 4.28 16.46
C LYS A 57 2.62 5.12 16.58
N ILE A 58 3.76 4.47 16.77
CA ILE A 58 5.09 5.06 16.98
C ILE A 58 5.83 5.35 15.66
N SER A 59 5.60 4.57 14.62
CA SER A 59 6.18 4.68 13.27
C SER A 59 5.08 4.81 12.20
N PRO A 60 4.42 5.97 12.09
CA PRO A 60 3.33 6.16 11.13
C PRO A 60 3.79 6.26 9.67
N SER A 61 5.07 6.49 9.43
CA SER A 61 5.66 6.72 8.11
C SER A 61 7.11 6.26 8.03
N VAL A 62 7.59 6.09 6.80
CA VAL A 62 9.00 5.87 6.49
C VAL A 62 9.64 7.12 5.87
N SER A 63 10.94 7.26 6.05
CA SER A 63 11.77 8.22 5.31
C SER A 63 12.54 7.47 4.23
N ILE A 64 12.37 7.88 2.97
CA ILE A 64 13.04 7.28 1.81
C ILE A 64 14.13 8.26 1.35
N PRO A 65 15.43 7.92 1.50
CA PRO A 65 16.53 8.77 1.07
C PRO A 65 16.45 9.18 -0.41
N ALA A 66 17.14 10.26 -0.76
CA ALA A 66 17.34 10.67 -2.16
C ALA A 66 17.96 9.53 -2.98
N HIS A 67 17.52 9.38 -4.23
CA HIS A 67 18.00 8.38 -5.19
C HIS A 67 18.01 6.93 -4.65
N SER A 68 17.02 6.60 -3.83
CA SER A 68 16.91 5.26 -3.23
C SER A 68 15.54 4.65 -3.49
N THR A 69 15.50 3.32 -3.46
CA THR A 69 14.28 2.54 -3.63
C THR A 69 13.89 1.91 -2.31
N PHE A 70 12.63 2.12 -1.92
CA PHE A 70 12.02 1.49 -0.76
C PHE A 70 11.05 0.39 -1.20
N THR A 71 11.16 -0.78 -0.59
CA THR A 71 10.18 -1.87 -0.78
C THR A 71 8.96 -1.58 0.09
N VAL A 72 7.86 -1.19 -0.56
CA VAL A 72 6.58 -0.85 0.09
C VAL A 72 5.88 -2.13 0.56
N ALA A 73 5.92 -3.17 -0.27
CA ALA A 73 5.38 -4.48 0.06
C ALA A 73 6.18 -5.59 -0.65
N ASP A 74 6.38 -6.69 0.05
CA ASP A 74 6.96 -7.92 -0.46
C ASP A 74 6.10 -9.08 0.08
N ILE A 75 5.30 -9.69 -0.79
CA ILE A 75 4.25 -10.62 -0.41
C ILE A 75 4.52 -11.94 -1.12
N SER A 76 4.66 -13.02 -0.35
CA SER A 76 4.68 -14.39 -0.89
C SER A 76 3.32 -15.07 -0.80
N GLY A 77 3.04 -15.95 -1.76
CA GLY A 77 1.82 -16.74 -1.85
C GLY A 77 0.84 -16.26 -2.91
N SER A 78 -0.32 -16.90 -2.97
CA SER A 78 -1.43 -16.54 -3.86
C SER A 78 -2.41 -15.60 -3.16
N GLY A 79 -2.91 -14.60 -3.87
CA GLY A 79 -3.82 -13.62 -3.30
C GLY A 79 -4.15 -12.46 -4.22
N ALA A 80 -4.67 -11.38 -3.62
CA ALA A 80 -4.87 -10.12 -4.31
C ALA A 80 -4.66 -8.93 -3.37
N ILE A 81 -4.03 -7.87 -3.89
CA ILE A 81 -4.11 -6.54 -3.26
C ILE A 81 -5.51 -6.02 -3.53
N GLN A 82 -6.18 -5.55 -2.48
CA GLN A 82 -7.57 -5.06 -2.57
C GLN A 82 -7.68 -3.58 -2.26
N GLN A 83 -6.71 -3.02 -1.54
CA GLN A 83 -6.66 -1.59 -1.31
C GLN A 83 -5.22 -1.10 -1.07
N ILE A 84 -4.90 0.02 -1.70
CA ILE A 84 -3.66 0.76 -1.49
C ILE A 84 -4.04 2.14 -0.96
N TRP A 85 -3.53 2.51 0.22
CA TRP A 85 -3.52 3.88 0.69
C TRP A 85 -2.10 4.41 0.74
N MET A 86 -1.92 5.67 0.34
CA MET A 86 -0.66 6.37 0.60
C MET A 86 -0.84 7.88 0.64
N THR A 87 0.13 8.57 1.24
CA THR A 87 0.28 10.01 1.09
C THR A 87 1.74 10.42 1.20
N CYS A 88 2.12 11.40 0.39
CA CYS A 88 3.42 12.08 0.41
C CYS A 88 3.22 13.51 -0.11
N PHE A 89 4.19 14.39 0.15
CA PHE A 89 4.08 15.79 -0.25
C PHE A 89 4.02 15.98 -1.78
N PRO A 90 3.24 16.96 -2.30
CA PRO A 90 3.07 17.17 -3.74
C PRO A 90 4.36 17.32 -4.55
N GLY A 91 5.42 17.88 -3.96
CA GLY A 91 6.73 18.01 -4.60
C GLY A 91 7.36 16.69 -5.04
N ASN A 92 6.95 15.56 -4.44
CA ASN A 92 7.47 14.23 -4.74
C ASN A 92 6.65 13.50 -5.81
N TRP A 93 5.45 13.97 -6.17
CA TRP A 93 4.46 13.18 -6.91
C TRP A 93 4.91 12.70 -8.29
N ARG A 94 5.73 13.49 -8.99
CA ARG A 94 6.33 13.08 -10.27
C ARG A 94 7.76 12.53 -10.17
N ARG A 95 8.35 12.54 -8.97
CA ARG A 95 9.72 12.06 -8.71
C ARG A 95 9.74 10.75 -7.92
N ALA A 96 8.63 10.38 -7.30
CA ALA A 96 8.46 9.10 -6.64
C ALA A 96 7.87 8.10 -7.64
N ILE A 97 8.68 7.14 -8.10
CA ILE A 97 8.28 6.16 -9.11
C ILE A 97 7.75 4.90 -8.43
N LEU A 98 6.46 4.66 -8.61
CA LEU A 98 5.76 3.48 -8.11
C LEU A 98 5.94 2.34 -9.11
N ARG A 99 6.42 1.19 -8.62
CA ARG A 99 6.53 -0.04 -9.41
C ARG A 99 5.81 -1.19 -8.74
N MET A 100 5.16 -2.02 -9.54
CA MET A 100 4.50 -3.25 -9.08
C MET A 100 4.94 -4.41 -9.97
N PHE A 101 5.27 -5.53 -9.34
CA PHE A 101 5.74 -6.76 -9.98
C PHE A 101 4.87 -7.91 -9.52
N TRP A 102 4.46 -8.77 -10.45
CA TRP A 102 3.65 -9.95 -10.19
C TRP A 102 4.43 -11.23 -10.46
N ASP A 103 4.24 -12.24 -9.62
CA ASP A 103 4.69 -13.62 -9.85
C ASP A 103 6.18 -13.78 -10.21
N ASP A 104 7.03 -13.06 -9.47
CA ASP A 104 8.49 -13.03 -9.60
C ASP A 104 9.00 -12.49 -10.95
N GLU A 105 8.18 -11.73 -11.67
CA GLU A 105 8.63 -11.09 -12.91
C GLU A 105 9.77 -10.08 -12.68
N ALA A 106 10.69 -10.01 -13.63
CA ALA A 106 11.82 -9.10 -13.56
C ALA A 106 11.46 -7.66 -13.96
N THR A 107 10.49 -7.50 -14.86
CA THR A 107 10.03 -6.21 -15.39
C THR A 107 8.72 -5.82 -14.72
N PRO A 108 8.57 -4.60 -14.19
CA PRO A 108 7.33 -4.22 -13.51
C PRO A 108 6.18 -4.13 -14.51
N SER A 109 5.05 -4.77 -14.19
CA SER A 109 3.79 -4.60 -14.93
C SER A 109 3.16 -3.21 -14.76
N VAL A 110 3.48 -2.51 -13.65
CA VAL A 110 3.09 -1.12 -13.41
C VAL A 110 4.35 -0.32 -13.10
N GLU A 111 4.64 0.73 -13.87
CA GLU A 111 5.73 1.67 -13.62
C GLU A 111 5.27 3.09 -13.96
N VAL A 112 5.11 3.93 -12.94
CA VAL A 112 4.45 5.23 -13.10
C VAL A 112 4.81 6.16 -11.94
N PRO A 113 4.90 7.48 -12.13
CA PRO A 113 5.02 8.38 -11.00
C PRO A 113 3.77 8.30 -10.10
N VAL A 114 3.98 8.36 -8.79
CA VAL A 114 2.91 8.13 -7.81
C VAL A 114 1.72 9.09 -7.99
N GLY A 115 1.98 10.36 -8.30
CA GLY A 115 0.92 11.34 -8.55
C GLY A 115 0.06 10.95 -9.74
N ASP A 116 0.68 10.56 -10.85
CA ASP A 116 0.03 10.20 -12.09
C ASP A 116 -0.88 8.96 -11.89
N PHE A 117 -0.43 7.95 -11.13
CA PHE A 117 -1.24 6.78 -10.76
C PHE A 117 -2.54 7.17 -10.03
N PHE A 118 -2.49 8.16 -9.15
CA PHE A 118 -3.65 8.68 -8.40
C PHE A 118 -4.30 9.91 -9.05
N CYS A 119 -4.16 10.06 -10.37
CA CYS A 119 -4.79 11.12 -11.17
C CYS A 119 -4.43 12.57 -10.74
N ASN A 120 -3.24 12.76 -10.17
CA ASN A 120 -2.70 14.02 -9.65
C ASN A 120 -1.33 14.35 -10.29
N GLY A 121 -1.24 14.24 -11.62
CA GLY A 121 0.01 14.33 -12.39
C GLY A 121 0.64 15.72 -12.52
N TRP A 122 0.04 16.79 -12.02
CA TRP A 122 0.61 18.16 -12.08
C TRP A 122 1.34 18.59 -10.81
N CYS A 123 1.61 17.67 -9.88
CA CYS A 123 2.11 18.01 -8.54
C CYS A 123 1.22 19.04 -7.81
N ALA A 124 -0.05 19.10 -8.19
CA ALA A 124 -1.05 20.02 -7.67
C ALA A 124 -2.24 19.22 -7.18
N ARG A 125 -2.57 19.42 -5.91
CA ARG A 125 -3.58 18.61 -5.25
C ARG A 125 -4.97 18.89 -5.81
N SER A 126 -5.60 17.82 -6.31
CA SER A 126 -6.97 17.79 -6.80
C SER A 126 -7.69 16.62 -6.13
N ASN A 127 -8.91 16.87 -5.64
CA ASN A 127 -9.74 15.79 -5.13
C ASN A 127 -10.24 14.95 -6.31
N VAL A 128 -10.24 13.62 -6.13
CA VAL A 128 -10.73 12.66 -7.13
C VAL A 128 -11.73 11.77 -6.44
N SER A 129 -12.91 11.61 -7.05
CA SER A 129 -13.98 10.75 -6.56
C SER A 129 -14.37 9.79 -7.67
N SER A 130 -13.95 8.54 -7.57
CA SER A 130 -14.29 7.47 -8.52
C SER A 130 -14.41 6.14 -7.79
N LEU A 131 -14.84 5.07 -8.47
CA LEU A 131 -14.92 3.74 -7.87
C LEU A 131 -13.53 3.15 -7.56
N ALA A 132 -12.57 3.36 -8.45
CA ALA A 132 -11.28 2.70 -8.38
C ALA A 132 -10.19 3.55 -7.70
N VAL A 133 -10.18 4.86 -7.95
CA VAL A 133 -9.17 5.79 -7.43
C VAL A 133 -9.85 6.97 -6.75
N CYS A 134 -9.43 7.26 -5.52
CA CYS A 134 -9.90 8.43 -4.77
C CYS A 134 -8.71 9.23 -4.25
N VAL A 135 -8.81 10.56 -4.36
CA VAL A 135 -7.91 11.48 -3.67
C VAL A 135 -8.75 12.32 -2.73
N ASN A 136 -8.64 11.99 -1.45
CA ASN A 136 -9.48 12.55 -0.39
C ASN A 136 -8.95 13.93 0.08
N PRO A 137 -9.77 14.68 0.85
CA PRO A 137 -9.29 15.83 1.60
C PRO A 137 -7.96 15.55 2.34
N ALA A 138 -7.12 16.57 2.48
CA ALA A 138 -5.71 16.50 2.92
C ALA A 138 -4.72 15.69 2.05
N GLY A 139 -5.14 14.99 0.98
CA GLY A 139 -4.22 14.34 0.03
C GLY A 139 -3.96 12.87 0.32
N GLY A 140 -4.97 12.20 0.89
CA GLY A 140 -4.96 10.74 1.03
C GLY A 140 -5.29 10.07 -0.29
N PHE A 141 -4.29 9.41 -0.89
CA PHE A 141 -4.45 8.61 -2.09
C PHE A 141 -5.03 7.24 -1.74
N ASN A 142 -6.04 6.80 -2.48
CA ASN A 142 -6.66 5.50 -2.36
C ASN A 142 -6.81 4.86 -3.74
N CYS A 143 -6.50 3.57 -3.82
CA CYS A 143 -6.75 2.73 -4.97
C CYS A 143 -7.45 1.45 -4.50
N TYR A 144 -8.50 1.05 -5.22
CA TYR A 144 -9.37 -0.09 -4.95
C TYR A 144 -9.43 -1.07 -6.13
N TRP A 145 -8.54 -0.96 -7.11
CA TRP A 145 -8.36 -2.03 -8.10
C TRP A 145 -7.95 -3.31 -7.37
N GLU A 146 -8.65 -4.41 -7.65
CA GLU A 146 -8.22 -5.74 -7.23
C GLU A 146 -7.06 -6.20 -8.13
N MET A 147 -5.89 -6.43 -7.55
CA MET A 147 -4.67 -6.80 -8.26
C MET A 147 -4.25 -8.21 -7.84
N PRO A 148 -4.69 -9.26 -8.56
CA PRO A 148 -4.40 -10.65 -8.23
C PRO A 148 -2.97 -11.05 -8.60
N PHE A 149 -2.42 -11.98 -7.83
CA PHE A 149 -1.11 -12.61 -8.06
C PHE A 149 -1.15 -14.06 -7.55
N ARG A 150 -0.40 -14.97 -8.18
CA ARG A 150 -0.45 -16.42 -7.89
C ARG A 150 0.73 -16.93 -7.07
N LYS A 151 1.88 -16.25 -7.11
CA LYS A 151 3.12 -16.64 -6.43
C LYS A 151 3.64 -15.57 -5.49
N ALA A 152 3.66 -14.33 -5.96
CA ALA A 152 4.20 -13.21 -5.19
C ALA A 152 3.73 -11.86 -5.75
N ALA A 153 3.73 -10.84 -4.91
CA ALA A 153 3.57 -9.44 -5.29
C ALA A 153 4.62 -8.58 -4.62
N ARG A 154 5.31 -7.74 -5.41
CA ARG A 154 6.28 -6.78 -4.90
C ARG A 154 5.89 -5.38 -5.34
N ILE A 155 5.87 -4.44 -4.40
CA ILE A 155 5.65 -3.02 -4.65
C ILE A 155 6.87 -2.25 -4.18
N THR A 156 7.43 -1.39 -5.03
CA THR A 156 8.54 -0.52 -4.67
C THR A 156 8.22 0.93 -4.99
N LEU A 157 8.77 1.85 -4.21
CA LEU A 157 8.74 3.28 -4.48
C LEU A 157 10.18 3.81 -4.54
N GLU A 158 10.57 4.32 -5.70
CA GLU A 158 11.88 4.97 -5.89
C GLU A 158 11.74 6.47 -5.72
N ASN A 159 12.58 7.07 -4.87
CA ASN A 159 12.69 8.52 -4.77
C ASN A 159 13.77 9.02 -5.75
N MET A 160 13.37 9.61 -6.87
CA MET A 160 14.29 10.25 -7.81
C MET A 160 14.67 11.70 -7.44
N GLY A 161 14.13 12.24 -6.34
CA GLY A 161 14.45 13.58 -5.87
C GLY A 161 15.79 13.65 -5.14
N ASP A 162 16.29 14.87 -4.97
CA ASP A 162 17.57 15.16 -4.31
C ASP A 162 17.45 15.25 -2.77
N GLU A 163 16.23 15.16 -2.23
CA GLU A 163 15.92 15.27 -0.80
C GLU A 163 15.20 13.99 -0.30
N PRO A 164 15.33 13.63 0.98
CA PRO A 164 14.57 12.52 1.55
C PRO A 164 13.07 12.81 1.51
N MET A 165 12.27 11.79 1.20
CA MET A 165 10.81 11.89 1.18
C MET A 165 10.16 11.10 2.32
N THR A 166 9.15 11.68 2.95
CA THR A 166 8.28 10.97 3.88
C THR A 166 7.14 10.29 3.13
N LEU A 167 6.95 9.00 3.38
CA LEU A 167 5.84 8.22 2.84
C LEU A 167 5.02 7.63 3.99
N TYR A 168 3.73 7.95 4.01
CA TYR A 168 2.74 7.20 4.76
C TYR A 168 2.05 6.25 3.79
N TYR A 169 1.86 4.99 4.18
CA TYR A 169 1.23 4.01 3.31
C TYR A 169 0.58 2.86 4.07
N GLN A 170 -0.33 2.18 3.40
CA GLN A 170 -0.93 0.93 3.83
C GLN A 170 -1.31 0.11 2.59
N ILE A 171 -0.88 -1.15 2.55
CA ILE A 171 -1.26 -2.10 1.50
C ILE A 171 -2.10 -3.19 2.14
N ASN A 172 -3.40 -3.18 1.84
CA ASN A 172 -4.34 -4.19 2.30
C ASN A 172 -4.52 -5.24 1.20
N TYR A 173 -4.28 -6.49 1.58
CA TYR A 173 -4.35 -7.63 0.67
C TYR A 173 -4.98 -8.83 1.35
N THR A 174 -5.36 -9.81 0.55
CA THR A 174 -5.86 -11.10 1.03
C THR A 174 -5.08 -12.23 0.41
N LEU A 175 -4.77 -13.26 1.21
CA LEU A 175 -4.18 -14.51 0.74
C LEU A 175 -5.29 -15.55 0.55
N THR A 176 -5.35 -16.10 -0.65
CA THR A 176 -6.38 -17.06 -1.09
C THR A 176 -5.99 -17.67 -2.43
N ASP A 177 -6.68 -18.73 -2.84
CA ASP A 177 -6.50 -19.30 -4.17
C ASP A 177 -7.10 -18.38 -5.24
N VAL A 178 -6.24 -17.89 -6.15
CA VAL A 178 -6.67 -17.14 -7.33
C VAL A 178 -7.12 -18.15 -8.40
N PRO A 179 -8.38 -18.13 -8.89
CA PRO A 179 -8.86 -19.03 -9.93
C PRO A 179 -8.13 -18.83 -11.26
N GLU A 180 -8.12 -19.82 -12.15
CA GLU A 180 -7.58 -19.70 -13.52
C GLU A 180 -8.31 -18.64 -14.37
#